data_AF-A0A2Z3H0U0-F1
#
_entry.id   AF-A0A2Z3H0U0-F1
#
_cell.length_a   1.000
_cell.length_b   1.000
_cell.length_c   1.000
_cell.angle_alpha   90.00
_cell.angle_beta   90.00
_cell.angle_gamma   90.00
#
_symmetry.space_group_name_H-M   'P 1'
#
loop_
_entity.id
_entity.type
_entity.pdbx_description
1 polymer ?
#
loop_
_entity_poly.entity_id
_entity_poly.type
_entity_poly.pdbx_seq_one_letter_code
_entity_poly.pdbx_strand_id
1 'polypeptide(L)'
;MTLFEDPFFTFRFADDRRIARFHLEGVEAGIRVAVYQIDPGTGERRRLLAEAAVGDGGWVDLSEPIMVGAGDAFIAVPQNL
;
A
#
# COMPACT_ATOMS: atom_id res chain seq x y z
N MET A 1 10.67 -23.14 -12.35
CA MET A 1 9.64 -22.24 -12.91
C MET A 1 9.52 -21.10 -11.90
N THR A 2 10.10 -19.94 -12.18
CA THR A 2 10.11 -18.81 -11.24
C THR A 2 8.85 -17.99 -11.46
N LEU A 3 7.91 -18.06 -10.52
CA LEU A 3 6.81 -17.10 -10.43
C LEU A 3 7.44 -15.81 -9.88
N PHE A 4 7.64 -14.81 -10.73
CA PHE A 4 7.97 -13.47 -10.26
C PHE A 4 6.69 -12.92 -9.60
N GLU A 5 6.63 -12.99 -8.27
CA GLU A 5 5.67 -12.22 -7.49
C GLU A 5 6.29 -10.85 -7.29
N ASP A 6 5.77 -9.84 -8.02
CA ASP A 6 6.06 -8.45 -7.69
C ASP A 6 5.03 -8.06 -6.63
N PRO A 7 5.42 -7.98 -5.34
CA PRO A 7 4.47 -7.96 -4.23
C PRO A 7 3.94 -6.55 -4.04
N PHE A 8 3.14 -6.10 -5.00
CA PHE A 8 2.39 -4.86 -4.89
C PHE A 8 0.99 -5.15 -4.39
N PHE A 9 0.58 -4.48 -3.32
CA PHE A 9 -0.71 -4.71 -2.68
C PHE A 9 -1.63 -3.55 -3.04
N THR A 10 -2.71 -3.85 -3.77
CA THR A 10 -3.69 -2.85 -4.20
C THR A 10 -4.91 -2.84 -3.28
N PHE A 11 -5.27 -1.65 -2.80
CA PHE A 11 -6.42 -1.43 -1.92
C PHE A 11 -7.44 -0.54 -2.62
N ARG A 12 -8.71 -0.97 -2.60
CA ARG A 12 -9.85 -0.28 -3.24
C ARG A 12 -11.00 -0.20 -2.25
N PHE A 13 -11.68 0.94 -2.23
CA PHE A 13 -12.78 1.18 -1.31
C PHE A 13 -13.99 1.72 -2.06
N ALA A 14 -15.18 1.22 -1.69
CA ALA A 14 -16.45 1.67 -2.25
C ALA A 14 -16.92 3.02 -1.67
N ASP A 15 -16.40 3.39 -0.50
CA ASP A 15 -16.71 4.60 0.24
C ASP A 15 -15.43 5.33 0.61
N ASP A 16 -15.55 6.60 1.01
CA ASP A 16 -14.43 7.35 1.56
C ASP A 16 -13.88 6.65 2.81
N ARG A 17 -12.55 6.51 2.88
CA ARG A 17 -11.86 5.89 4.02
C ARG A 17 -10.69 6.73 4.48
N ARG A 18 -10.59 6.88 5.80
CA ARG A 18 -9.38 7.34 6.47
C ARG A 18 -8.56 6.11 6.88
N ILE A 19 -7.42 5.90 6.23
CA ILE A 19 -6.56 4.74 6.43
C ILE A 19 -5.35 5.16 7.26
N ALA A 20 -5.31 4.72 8.51
CA ALA A 20 -4.17 4.92 9.40
C ALA A 20 -3.21 3.71 9.41
N ARG A 21 -3.74 2.51 9.12
CA ARG A 21 -3.03 1.24 9.22
C ARG A 21 -3.60 0.23 8.23
N PHE A 22 -2.75 -0.62 7.66
CA PHE A 22 -3.15 -1.75 6.81
C PHE A 22 -2.16 -2.92 6.95
N HIS A 23 -2.51 -4.10 6.44
CA HIS A 23 -1.71 -5.32 6.55
C HIS A 23 -1.17 -5.74 5.18
N LEU A 24 0.11 -6.12 5.14
CA LEU A 24 0.79 -6.71 4.00
C LEU A 24 1.17 -8.15 4.33
N GLU A 25 0.61 -9.10 3.60
CA GLU A 25 0.90 -10.52 3.80
C GLU A 25 2.29 -10.86 3.24
N GLY A 26 3.08 -11.61 4.01
CA GLY A 26 4.38 -12.11 3.56
C GLY A 26 5.50 -11.07 3.48
N VAL A 27 5.27 -9.82 3.90
CA VAL A 27 6.32 -8.79 3.96
C VAL A 27 6.91 -8.74 5.36
N GLU A 28 8.23 -8.89 5.45
CA GLU A 28 8.96 -8.89 6.72
C GLU A 28 8.97 -7.51 7.40
N ALA A 29 9.03 -7.51 8.73
CA ALA A 29 9.17 -6.29 9.51
C ALA A 29 10.49 -5.57 9.19
N GLY A 30 10.47 -4.24 9.24
CA GLY A 30 11.60 -3.37 8.90
C GLY A 30 11.69 -3.01 7.41
N ILE A 31 10.99 -3.73 6.53
CA ILE A 31 10.92 -3.39 5.10
C ILE A 31 10.19 -2.05 4.94
N ARG A 32 10.79 -1.14 4.16
CA ARG A 32 10.17 0.13 3.81
C ARG A 32 9.09 -0.07 2.77
N VAL A 33 8.00 0.66 2.90
CA VAL A 33 6.87 0.62 1.97
C VAL A 33 6.59 2.03 1.50
N ALA A 34 6.53 2.20 0.19
CA ALA A 34 6.03 3.41 -0.44
C ALA A 34 4.57 3.20 -0.85
N VAL A 35 3.71 4.12 -0.42
CA VAL A 35 2.27 4.06 -0.68
C VAL A 35 1.92 5.09 -1.75
N TYR A 36 1.42 4.64 -2.89
CA TYR A 36 1.06 5.51 -4.00
C TYR A 36 -0.44 5.51 -4.24
N GLN A 37 -1.02 6.66 -4.53
CA GLN A 37 -2.30 6.74 -5.21
C GLN A 37 -2.15 6.14 -6.61
N ILE A 38 -3.15 5.38 -7.05
CA ILE A 38 -3.18 4.83 -8.40
C ILE A 38 -4.43 5.26 -9.15
N ASP A 39 -4.35 5.23 -10.48
CA ASP A 39 -5.54 5.20 -11.32
C ASP A 39 -6.29 3.88 -11.08
N PRO A 40 -7.57 3.92 -10.67
CA PRO A 40 -8.31 2.69 -10.39
C PRO A 40 -8.63 1.87 -11.64
N GLY A 41 -8.67 2.46 -12.84
CA GLY A 41 -8.92 1.76 -14.10
C GLY A 41 -7.66 1.13 -14.71
N THR A 42 -6.50 1.76 -14.59
CA THR A 42 -5.24 1.31 -15.23
C THR A 42 -4.21 0.74 -14.26
N GLY A 43 -4.31 1.07 -12.96
CA GLY A 43 -3.30 0.74 -11.96
C GLY A 43 -2.04 1.61 -12.01
N GLU A 44 -2.01 2.63 -12.87
CA GLU A 44 -0.88 3.54 -13.00
C GLU A 44 -0.64 4.31 -11.69
N ARG A 45 0.61 4.32 -11.22
CA ARG A 45 1.03 5.07 -10.03
C ARG A 45 1.02 6.56 -10.34
N ARG A 46 0.26 7.35 -9.58
CA ARG A 46 0.10 8.79 -9.79
C ARG A 46 0.92 9.62 -8.82
N ARG A 47 0.63 9.49 -7.51
CA ARG A 47 1.20 10.35 -6.46
C ARG A 47 1.66 9.51 -5.27
N LEU A 48 2.84 9.78 -4.73
CA LEU A 48 3.26 9.25 -3.42
C LEU A 48 2.41 9.88 -2.31
N LEU A 49 1.74 9.04 -1.53
CA LEU A 49 0.88 9.43 -0.41
C LEU A 49 1.62 9.37 0.93
N ALA A 50 2.39 8.31 1.15
CA ALA A 50 3.13 8.10 2.38
C ALA A 50 4.32 7.14 2.18
N GLU A 51 5.28 7.23 3.09
CA GLU A 51 6.32 6.22 3.31
C GLU A 51 6.20 5.71 4.75
N ALA A 52 6.33 4.40 4.93
CA ALA A 52 6.27 3.76 6.23
C ALA A 52 7.17 2.52 6.27
N ALA A 53 7.30 1.90 7.43
CA ALA A 53 7.93 0.59 7.58
C ALA A 53 6.88 -0.45 7.97
N VAL A 54 7.05 -1.67 7.48
CA VAL A 54 6.30 -2.82 7.99
C VAL A 54 6.75 -3.10 9.42
N GLY A 55 5.81 -3.15 10.35
CA GLY A 55 6.00 -3.59 11.72
C GLY A 55 5.70 -5.07 11.89
N ASP A 56 5.56 -5.50 13.14
CA ASP A 56 5.35 -6.91 13.47
C ASP A 56 4.09 -7.48 12.82
N GLY A 57 4.23 -8.70 12.28
CA GLY A 57 3.12 -9.42 11.67
C GLY A 57 2.55 -8.76 10.43
N GLY A 58 3.37 -8.06 9.63
CA GLY A 58 2.96 -7.50 8.34
C GLY A 58 2.18 -6.19 8.41
N TRP A 59 2.00 -5.61 9.60
CA TRP A 59 1.25 -4.38 9.77
C TRP A 59 2.04 -3.14 9.39
N VAL A 60 1.45 -2.25 8.60
CA VAL A 60 2.00 -0.94 8.28
C VAL A 60 1.20 0.13 9.00
N ASP A 61 1.85 0.85 9.91
CA ASP A 61 1.29 2.03 10.59
C ASP A 61 1.80 3.30 9.90
N LEU A 62 0.87 4.15 9.45
CA LEU A 62 1.21 5.44 8.83
C LEU A 62 1.34 6.52 9.91
N SER A 63 2.35 7.38 9.80
CA SER A 63 2.53 8.52 10.70
C SER A 63 1.36 9.50 10.64
N GLU A 64 0.78 9.66 9.44
CA GLU A 64 -0.45 10.40 9.20
C GLU A 64 -1.42 9.53 8.40
N PRO A 65 -2.71 9.46 8.79
CA PRO A 65 -3.69 8.72 8.02
C PRO A 65 -3.91 9.33 6.64
N ILE A 66 -3.94 8.49 5.61
CA ILE A 66 -4.29 8.92 4.25
C ILE A 66 -5.79 8.88 4.06
N MET A 67 -6.32 9.83 3.28
CA MET A 67 -7.71 9.81 2.84
C MET A 67 -7.79 9.16 1.46
N VAL A 68 -8.65 8.17 1.30
CA VAL A 68 -8.93 7.50 0.03
C VAL A 68 -10.40 7.74 -0.28
N GLY A 69 -10.69 8.37 -1.41
CA GLY A 69 -12.06 8.63 -1.83
C GLY A 69 -12.79 7.36 -2.28
N ALA A 70 -14.11 7.43 -2.31
CA ALA A 70 -14.96 6.40 -2.90
C ALA A 70 -14.55 6.16 -4.37
N GLY A 71 -14.22 4.92 -4.72
CA GLY A 71 -13.76 4.55 -6.06
C GLY A 71 -12.28 4.82 -6.33
N ASP A 72 -11.58 5.52 -5.44
CA ASP A 72 -10.12 5.66 -5.50
C ASP A 72 -9.42 4.40 -4.98
N ALA A 73 -8.12 4.35 -5.24
CA ALA A 73 -7.27 3.25 -4.84
C ALA A 73 -5.85 3.72 -4.50
N PHE A 74 -5.18 2.93 -3.68
CA PHE A 74 -3.75 3.05 -3.48
C PHE A 74 -3.06 1.70 -3.61
N ILE A 75 -1.76 1.75 -3.87
CA ILE A 75 -0.88 0.59 -3.92
C ILE A 75 0.24 0.76 -2.89
N ALA A 76 0.49 -0.30 -2.12
CA ALA A 76 1.64 -0.39 -1.24
C ALA A 76 2.75 -1.18 -1.95
N VAL A 77 3.93 -0.56 -2.06
CA VAL A 77 5.10 -1.10 -2.75
C VAL A 77 6.22 -1.28 -1.72
N PRO A 78 6.47 -2.52 -1.25
CA PRO A 78 7.66 -2.82 -0.48
C PRO A 78 8.92 -2.48 -1.28
N GLN A 79 9.90 -1.91 -0.60
CA GLN A 79 11.18 -1.54 -1.19
C GLN A 79 12.19 -2.64 -0.86
N ASN A 80 12.90 -3.12 -1.88
CA ASN A 80 13.99 -4.11 -1.76
C ASN A 80 13.58 -5.52 -1.31
N LEU A 81 12.47 -6.06 -1.83
CA LEU A 81 12.17 -7.49 -1.71
C LEU A 81 12.98 -8.33 -2.70
#